data_AF-A0A1G2ZBN5-F1
#
_entry.id   AF-A0A1G2ZBN5-F1
#
_cell.length_a   1.000
_cell.length_b   1.000
_cell.length_c   1.000
_cell.angle_alpha   90.00
_cell.angle_beta   90.00
_cell.angle_gamma   90.00
#
_symmetry.space_group_name_H-M   'P 1'
#
loop_
_entity.id
_entity.type
_entity.pdbx_description
1 polymer ?
#
loop_
_entity_poly.entity_id
_entity_poly.type
_entity_poly.pdbx_seq_one_letter_code
_entity_poly.pdbx_strand_id
1 'polypeptide(L)'
;MLEDLCLGTVKDHDAMRCVKSFARCVQRLPDPPRNPSKAKCQAFLAAQPEIVNSVGLGAHKGYWDFSSVVLDELKAFLAQMK
;
A
#
# COMPACT_ATOMS: atom_id res chain seq x y z
N MET A 1 9.32 -1.01 3.74
CA MET A 1 9.03 -2.09 2.77
C MET A 1 8.42 -1.50 1.51
N LEU A 2 8.34 -2.24 0.40
CA LEU A 2 7.67 -1.75 -0.82
C LEU A 2 6.22 -1.32 -0.53
N GLU A 3 5.51 -2.05 0.32
CA GLU A 3 4.15 -1.74 0.74
C GLU A 3 4.03 -0.39 1.45
N ASP A 4 5.04 0.04 2.21
CA ASP A 4 5.02 1.36 2.87
C ASP A 4 5.10 2.48 1.84
N LEU A 5 5.95 2.31 0.81
CA LEU A 5 6.06 3.26 -0.30
C LEU A 5 4.74 3.34 -1.07
N CYS A 6 4.17 2.19 -1.46
CA CYS A 6 2.87 2.12 -2.12
C CYS A 6 1.76 2.79 -1.30
N LEU A 7 1.63 2.47 0.00
CA LEU A 7 0.66 3.11 0.88
C LEU A 7 0.90 4.62 1.05
N GLY A 8 2.15 5.06 0.97
CA GLY A 8 2.51 6.47 0.96
C GLY A 8 2.00 7.21 -0.27
N THR A 9 2.01 6.57 -1.44
CA THR A 9 1.48 7.16 -2.70
C THR A 9 -0.03 7.43 -2.64
N VAL A 10 -0.77 6.69 -1.82
CA VAL A 10 -2.23 6.78 -1.71
C VAL A 10 -2.69 7.30 -0.35
N LYS A 11 -1.80 7.92 0.44
CA LYS A 11 -2.07 8.29 1.84
C LYS A 11 -3.32 9.15 2.05
N ASP A 12 -3.68 9.93 1.03
CA ASP A 12 -4.78 10.90 0.97
C ASP A 12 -6.02 10.35 0.24
N HIS A 13 -5.98 9.11 -0.25
CA HIS A 13 -7.15 8.46 -0.88
C HIS A 13 -8.28 8.23 0.15
N ASP A 14 -9.53 8.42 -0.25
CA ASP A 14 -10.70 8.37 0.66
C ASP A 14 -10.80 7.05 1.47
N ALA A 15 -10.52 5.92 0.82
CA ALA A 15 -10.47 4.61 1.45
C ALA A 15 -9.45 4.49 2.61
N MET A 16 -8.43 5.35 2.67
CA MET A 16 -7.38 5.24 3.69
C MET A 16 -7.88 5.47 5.10
N ARG A 17 -8.98 6.19 5.29
CA ARG A 17 -9.63 6.28 6.60
C ARG A 17 -10.07 4.89 7.08
N CYS A 18 -10.70 4.11 6.22
CA CYS A 18 -11.15 2.75 6.52
C CYS A 18 -9.96 1.80 6.74
N VAL A 19 -8.95 1.87 5.88
CA VAL A 19 -7.73 1.04 5.98
C VAL A 19 -6.99 1.29 7.31
N LYS A 20 -6.82 2.56 7.71
CA LYS A 20 -6.17 2.92 8.98
C LYS A 20 -6.97 2.40 10.18
N SER A 21 -8.30 2.48 10.14
CA SER A 21 -9.18 1.92 11.18
C SER A 21 -9.10 0.40 11.26
N PHE A 22 -9.16 -0.29 10.11
CA PHE A 22 -8.97 -1.74 10.01
C PHE A 22 -7.64 -2.15 10.63
N ALA A 23 -6.53 -1.52 10.21
CA ALA A 23 -5.20 -1.83 10.70
C ALA A 23 -5.08 -1.67 12.23
N ARG A 24 -5.68 -0.61 12.79
CA ARG A 24 -5.73 -0.40 14.25
C ARG A 24 -6.56 -1.48 14.96
N CYS A 25 -7.63 -1.95 14.34
CA CYS A 25 -8.49 -3.00 14.88
C CYS A 25 -7.76 -4.35 14.91
N VAL A 26 -7.20 -4.78 13.78
CA VAL A 26 -6.57 -6.12 13.65
C VAL A 26 -5.27 -6.26 14.45
N GLN A 27 -4.60 -5.15 14.77
CA GLN A 27 -3.42 -5.18 15.65
C GLN A 27 -3.75 -5.55 17.11
N ARG A 28 -5.02 -5.51 17.52
CA ARG A 28 -5.46 -5.87 18.87
C ARG A 28 -5.91 -7.32 19.00
N LEU A 29 -5.87 -8.09 17.91
CA LEU A 29 -6.22 -9.51 17.93
C LEU A 29 -5.18 -10.31 18.73
N PRO A 30 -5.55 -11.46 19.32
CA PRO A 30 -4.60 -12.33 20.01
C PRO A 30 -3.43 -12.79 19.13
N ASP A 31 -3.69 -12.99 17.83
CA ASP A 31 -2.68 -13.26 16.80
C ASP A 31 -2.79 -12.20 15.68
N PRO A 32 -2.13 -11.05 15.83
CA PRO A 32 -2.23 -9.95 14.88
C PRO A 32 -1.42 -10.23 13.60
N PRO A 33 -1.68 -9.50 12.49
CA PRO A 33 -0.88 -9.66 11.28
C PRO A 33 0.62 -9.42 11.56
N ARG A 34 1.45 -10.43 11.27
CA ARG A 34 2.92 -10.35 11.41
C ARG A 34 3.54 -9.20 10.64
N ASN A 35 2.87 -8.74 9.59
CA ASN A 35 3.30 -7.63 8.77
C ASN A 35 2.18 -6.59 8.61
N PRO A 36 2.17 -5.54 9.44
CA PRO A 36 1.14 -4.51 9.41
C PRO A 36 1.05 -3.77 8.06
N SER A 37 2.17 -3.54 7.39
CA SER A 37 2.21 -2.83 6.11
C SER A 37 1.57 -3.66 5.00
N LYS A 38 1.85 -4.98 4.95
CA LYS A 38 1.16 -5.90 4.04
C LYS A 38 -0.34 -5.97 4.32
N ALA A 39 -0.75 -6.03 5.60
CA ALA A 39 -2.17 -6.05 5.96
C ALA A 39 -2.89 -4.77 5.51
N LYS A 40 -2.29 -3.59 5.71
CA LYS A 40 -2.83 -2.32 5.21
C LYS A 40 -2.92 -2.29 3.69
N CYS A 41 -1.89 -2.77 3.01
CA CYS A 41 -1.85 -2.83 1.54
C CYS A 41 -2.97 -3.71 1.00
N GLN A 42 -3.17 -4.92 1.55
CA GLN A 42 -4.27 -5.80 1.16
C GLN A 42 -5.64 -5.19 1.48
N ALA A 43 -5.80 -4.53 2.63
CA ALA A 43 -7.04 -3.84 2.96
C ALA A 43 -7.35 -2.69 1.99
N PHE A 44 -6.34 -1.94 1.55
CA PHE A 44 -6.50 -0.90 0.53
C PHE A 44 -6.88 -1.51 -0.82
N LEU A 45 -6.22 -2.59 -1.25
CA LEU A 45 -6.51 -3.27 -2.50
C LEU A 45 -7.91 -3.91 -2.52
N ALA A 46 -8.37 -4.42 -1.37
CA ALA A 46 -9.73 -4.94 -1.20
C ALA A 46 -10.82 -3.85 -1.26
N ALA A 47 -10.45 -2.57 -1.12
CA ALA A 47 -11.36 -1.44 -1.21
C ALA A 47 -11.47 -0.85 -2.63
N GLN A 48 -10.76 -1.42 -3.62
CA GLN A 48 -10.76 -0.92 -5.00
C GLN A 48 -11.93 -1.47 -5.81
N PRO A 49 -12.37 -0.78 -6.89
CA PRO A 49 -13.49 -1.23 -7.72
C PRO A 49 -13.32 -2.65 -8.28
N GLU A 50 -12.11 -2.99 -8.72
CA GLU A 50 -11.73 -4.35 -9.08
C GLU A 50 -10.71 -4.86 -8.06
N ILE A 51 -11.12 -5.83 -7.26
CA ILE A 51 -10.31 -6.40 -6.18
C ILE A 51 -9.09 -7.12 -6.77
N VAL A 52 -7.91 -6.82 -6.22
CA VAL A 52 -6.66 -7.52 -6.49
C VAL A 52 -5.96 -7.88 -5.19
N ASN A 53 -5.04 -8.86 -5.23
CA ASN A 53 -4.43 -9.43 -4.03
C ASN A 53 -2.90 -9.27 -3.98
N SER A 54 -2.31 -8.45 -4.86
CA SER A 54 -0.87 -8.20 -4.83
C SER A 54 -0.55 -6.77 -5.26
N VAL A 55 0.59 -6.26 -4.77
CA VAL A 55 1.11 -4.93 -5.13
C VAL A 55 1.29 -4.80 -6.63
N GLY A 56 1.84 -5.82 -7.30
CA GLY A 56 2.07 -5.81 -8.74
C GLY A 56 0.77 -5.76 -9.56
N LEU A 57 -0.27 -6.50 -9.14
CA LEU A 57 -1.58 -6.40 -9.79
C LEU A 57 -2.22 -5.03 -9.55
N GLY A 58 -2.07 -4.45 -8.36
CA GLY A 58 -2.49 -3.08 -8.07
C GLY A 58 -1.77 -2.05 -8.94
N ALA A 59 -0.48 -2.27 -9.24
CA ALA A 59 0.28 -1.43 -10.15
C ALA A 59 -0.26 -1.50 -11.59
N HIS A 60 -0.54 -2.70 -12.10
CA HIS A 60 -1.15 -2.86 -13.42
C HIS A 60 -2.54 -2.23 -13.54
N LYS A 61 -3.28 -2.13 -12.43
CA LYS A 61 -4.59 -1.45 -12.35
C LYS A 61 -4.50 0.06 -12.09
N GLY A 62 -3.30 0.62 -11.92
CA GLY A 62 -3.11 2.05 -11.65
C GLY A 62 -3.56 2.48 -10.25
N TYR A 63 -3.64 1.56 -9.29
CA TYR A 63 -4.06 1.87 -7.91
C TYR A 63 -2.97 2.52 -7.06
N TRP A 64 -1.73 2.55 -7.55
CA TRP A 64 -0.61 3.24 -6.91
C TRP A 64 -0.24 4.45 -7.74
N ASP A 65 -0.06 5.60 -7.09
CA ASP A 65 0.40 6.80 -7.78
C ASP A 65 1.93 6.76 -7.95
N PHE A 66 2.38 6.30 -9.12
CA PHE A 66 3.80 6.25 -9.44
C PHE A 66 4.43 7.62 -9.74
N SER A 67 3.61 8.68 -9.88
CA SER A 67 4.10 10.05 -9.97
C SER A 67 4.44 10.65 -8.60
N SER A 68 3.99 10.02 -7.51
CA SER A 68 4.21 10.48 -6.14
C SER A 68 5.68 10.69 -5.81
N VAL A 69 5.98 11.82 -5.16
CA VAL A 69 7.31 12.19 -4.65
C VAL A 69 7.84 11.20 -3.62
N VAL A 70 6.95 10.42 -2.97
CA VAL A 70 7.33 9.35 -2.04
C VAL A 70 8.23 8.31 -2.71
N LEU A 71 8.15 8.17 -4.04
CA LEU A 71 8.93 7.21 -4.81
C LEU A 71 10.23 7.79 -5.36
N ASP A 72 10.56 9.06 -5.12
CA ASP A 72 11.71 9.71 -5.77
C ASP A 72 13.04 9.07 -5.39
N GLU A 73 13.22 8.70 -4.11
CA GLU A 73 14.41 7.97 -3.66
C GLU A 73 14.49 6.59 -4.31
N LEU A 74 13.36 5.88 -4.42
CA LEU A 74 13.31 4.57 -5.09
C LEU A 74 13.65 4.70 -6.59
N LYS A 75 13.09 5.71 -7.28
CA LYS A 75 13.38 5.99 -8.69
C LYS A 75 14.86 6.32 -8.89
N ALA A 76 15.44 7.14 -8.01
CA ALA A 76 16.85 7.49 -8.05
C ALA A 76 17.74 6.25 -7.85
N PHE A 77 17.41 5.40 -6.88
CA PHE A 77 18.09 4.13 -6.65
C PHE A 77 18.04 3.21 -7.88
N LEU A 78 16.84 2.99 -8.44
CA LEU A 78 16.67 2.14 -9.63
C LEU A 78 17.43 2.67 -10.85
N ALA A 79 17.52 3.99 -11.01
CA ALA A 79 18.27 4.60 -12.11
C ALA A 79 19.79 4.34 -12.05
N GLN A 80 20.32 4.04 -10.86
CA GLN A 80 21.73 3.69 -10.63
C GLN A 80 22.03 2.20 -10.85
N MET A 81 21.00 1.35 -10.95
CA MET A 81 21.14 -0.09 -11.18
C MET A 81 21.28 -0.45 -12.67
N LYS A 82 21.69 0.50 -13.50
CA LYS A 82 21.92 0.30 -14.94
C LYS A 82 23.30 -0.29 -15.22
#